data_AF-A0AA37GM28-F1
#
_entry.id   AF-A0AA37GM28-F1
#
_cell.length_a   1.000
_cell.length_b   1.000
_cell.length_c   1.000
_cell.angle_alpha   90.00
_cell.angle_beta   90.00
_cell.angle_gamma   90.00
#
_symmetry.space_group_name_H-M   'P 1'
#
loop_
_entity.id
_entity.type
_entity.pdbx_description
1 polymer ?
#
loop_
_entity_poly.entity_id
_entity_poly.type
_entity_poly.pdbx_seq_one_letter_code
_entity_poly.pdbx_strand_id
1 'polypeptide(L)'
;MDIEIHAIVSDSGEVDLFNDAMNNLEACGERFSIFPVPPQNVNGPKPNIEITNLFDILPSVFHSLTSGNITREDTSALLEERGKYQYQTIKKLAAAAKFKYDYGLWLDSDSIAVQPFSIRQTFNTYVQAPTVWRSRHTNHDMMRAIMRASAGVLNRSIDSFGPEFWNLESQEWIFEKVVIDDLFQYVENAHGQDFWTAWATNGGPFEITLYNMHIQSRKLETTDPMFTKYRIMESELEMEKYGVNHNVVLQPIDNNNN
;
A
#
# COMPACT_ATOMS: atom_id res chain seq x y z
N MET A 1 -15.98 -4.74 -15.06
CA MET A 1 -14.70 -4.67 -14.36
C MET A 1 -14.13 -6.06 -14.33
N ASP A 2 -13.07 -6.35 -15.05
CA ASP A 2 -12.36 -7.60 -14.84
C ASP A 2 -11.36 -7.39 -13.70
N ILE A 3 -11.09 -8.44 -12.92
CA ILE A 3 -10.18 -8.37 -11.79
C ILE A 3 -9.05 -9.31 -12.11
N GLU A 4 -7.89 -8.72 -12.37
CA GLU A 4 -6.63 -9.42 -12.55
C GLU A 4 -5.94 -9.50 -11.19
N ILE A 5 -5.43 -10.68 -10.85
CA ILE A 5 -4.75 -10.93 -9.58
C ILE A 5 -3.28 -11.19 -9.91
N HIS A 6 -2.40 -10.36 -9.39
CA HIS A 6 -0.96 -10.53 -9.54
C HIS A 6 -0.33 -10.93 -8.20
N ALA A 7 0.50 -11.98 -8.20
CA ALA A 7 1.33 -12.36 -7.06
C ALA A 7 2.78 -11.97 -7.35
N ILE A 8 3.33 -11.02 -6.59
CA ILE A 8 4.70 -10.53 -6.78
C ILE A 8 5.64 -11.29 -5.84
N VAL A 9 6.43 -12.18 -6.41
CA VAL A 9 7.32 -13.07 -5.67
C VAL A 9 8.77 -12.64 -5.77
N SER A 10 9.58 -12.99 -4.77
CA SER A 10 10.96 -12.53 -4.62
C SER A 10 11.88 -13.09 -5.70
N ASP A 11 11.75 -14.38 -6.00
CA ASP A 11 12.70 -15.12 -6.84
C ASP A 11 12.01 -16.26 -7.59
N SER A 12 12.77 -16.92 -8.48
CA SER A 12 12.28 -18.05 -9.28
C SER A 12 11.82 -19.25 -8.45
N GLY A 13 12.40 -19.49 -7.28
CA GLY A 13 11.97 -20.57 -6.39
C GLY A 13 10.58 -20.31 -5.82
N GLU A 14 10.29 -19.09 -5.40
CA GLU A 14 8.94 -18.68 -5.01
C GLU A 14 7.94 -18.76 -6.18
N VAL A 15 8.36 -18.48 -7.42
CA VAL A 15 7.50 -18.66 -8.61
C VAL A 15 7.05 -20.12 -8.72
N ASP A 16 7.98 -21.07 -8.60
CA ASP A 16 7.68 -22.50 -8.72
C ASP A 16 6.75 -22.95 -7.57
N LEU A 17 7.03 -22.54 -6.33
CA LEU A 17 6.21 -22.86 -5.17
C LEU A 17 4.77 -22.33 -5.29
N PHE A 18 4.60 -21.10 -5.77
CA PHE A 18 3.27 -20.52 -5.97
C PHE A 18 2.52 -21.21 -7.12
N ASN A 19 3.18 -21.54 -8.23
CA ASN A 19 2.57 -22.29 -9.31
C ASN A 19 2.08 -23.67 -8.84
N ASP A 20 2.90 -24.37 -8.07
CA ASP A 20 2.53 -25.65 -7.47
C ASP A 20 1.34 -25.53 -6.51
N ALA A 21 1.30 -24.48 -5.67
CA ALA A 21 0.15 -24.21 -4.82
C ALA A 21 -1.13 -23.95 -5.63
N MET A 22 -1.04 -23.20 -6.74
CA MET A 22 -2.19 -22.92 -7.61
C MET A 22 -2.69 -24.15 -8.37
N ASN A 23 -1.77 -25.00 -8.84
CA ASN A 23 -2.11 -26.27 -9.48
C ASN A 23 -2.87 -27.20 -8.52
N ASN A 24 -2.51 -27.18 -7.25
CA ASN A 24 -3.12 -28.00 -6.20
C ASN A 24 -4.30 -27.31 -5.47
N LEU A 25 -4.66 -26.07 -5.84
CA LEU A 25 -5.74 -25.34 -5.18
C LEU A 25 -7.07 -26.10 -5.30
N GLU A 26 -7.73 -26.37 -4.18
CA GLU A 26 -9.04 -27.02 -4.16
C GLU A 26 -10.15 -26.06 -4.63
N ALA A 27 -11.20 -26.61 -5.22
CA ALA A 27 -12.38 -25.83 -5.57
C ALA A 27 -13.10 -25.35 -4.29
N CYS A 28 -13.78 -24.21 -4.35
CA CYS A 28 -14.53 -23.73 -3.19
C CYS A 28 -15.68 -24.69 -2.83
N GLY A 29 -15.69 -25.16 -1.58
CA GLY A 29 -16.81 -25.92 -1.03
C GLY A 29 -18.04 -25.04 -0.73
N GLU A 30 -19.03 -25.61 -0.06
CA GLU A 30 -20.25 -24.89 0.32
C GLU A 30 -20.03 -23.83 1.40
N ARG A 31 -18.89 -23.89 2.11
CA ARG A 31 -18.57 -23.02 3.24
C ARG A 31 -17.14 -22.52 3.19
N PHE A 32 -16.96 -21.28 3.63
CA PHE A 32 -15.68 -20.70 4.01
C PHE A 32 -15.72 -20.52 5.53
N SER A 33 -15.05 -21.42 6.26
CA SER A 33 -15.24 -21.54 7.72
C SER A 33 -16.74 -21.72 8.06
N ILE A 34 -17.29 -20.84 8.90
CA ILE A 34 -18.71 -20.86 9.28
C ILE A 34 -19.62 -20.13 8.27
N PHE A 35 -19.08 -19.47 7.25
CA PHE A 35 -19.88 -18.66 6.34
C PHE A 35 -20.25 -19.44 5.08
N PRO A 36 -21.48 -19.31 4.56
CA PRO A 36 -21.84 -19.88 3.27
C PRO A 36 -21.07 -19.19 2.14
N VAL A 37 -20.50 -19.99 1.25
CA VAL A 37 -19.88 -19.46 0.02
C VAL A 37 -20.99 -18.99 -0.93
N PRO A 38 -20.82 -17.85 -1.64
CA PRO A 38 -21.79 -17.44 -2.66
C PRO A 38 -22.06 -18.57 -3.66
N PRO A 39 -23.32 -18.92 -3.96
CA PRO A 39 -23.65 -20.11 -4.76
C PRO A 39 -22.91 -20.19 -6.11
N GLN A 40 -22.66 -19.05 -6.73
CA GLN A 40 -21.93 -18.94 -8.00
C GLN A 40 -20.44 -19.30 -7.91
N ASN A 41 -19.87 -19.35 -6.70
CA ASN A 41 -18.47 -19.70 -6.46
C ASN A 41 -18.30 -21.15 -6.00
N VAL A 42 -19.36 -21.83 -5.56
CA VAL A 42 -19.29 -23.23 -5.13
C VAL A 42 -18.94 -24.11 -6.34
N ASN A 43 -17.84 -24.86 -6.23
CA ASN A 43 -17.23 -25.59 -7.35
C ASN A 43 -16.94 -24.70 -8.58
N GLY A 44 -16.77 -23.39 -8.35
CA GLY A 44 -16.44 -22.42 -9.39
C GLY A 44 -15.02 -22.62 -9.93
N PRO A 45 -14.68 -21.92 -11.03
CA PRO A 45 -13.33 -21.96 -11.56
C PRO A 45 -12.33 -21.39 -10.55
N LYS A 46 -11.10 -21.92 -10.57
CA LYS A 46 -9.98 -21.34 -9.82
C LYS A 46 -9.73 -19.90 -10.30
N PRO A 47 -9.34 -18.98 -9.40
CA PRO A 47 -8.94 -17.65 -9.83
C PRO A 47 -7.72 -17.73 -10.75
N ASN A 48 -7.71 -16.89 -11.78
CA ASN A 48 -6.51 -16.69 -12.59
C ASN A 48 -5.56 -15.77 -11.83
N ILE A 49 -4.40 -16.28 -11.43
CA ILE A 49 -3.36 -15.53 -10.72
C ILE A 49 -2.12 -15.49 -11.59
N GLU A 50 -1.70 -14.29 -11.98
CA GLU A 50 -0.44 -14.07 -12.68
C GLU A 50 0.70 -13.94 -11.66
N ILE A 51 1.59 -14.92 -11.64
CA ILE A 51 2.76 -14.91 -10.77
C ILE A 51 3.88 -14.15 -11.49
N THR A 52 4.33 -13.05 -10.89
CA THR A 52 5.36 -12.17 -11.44
C THR A 52 6.60 -12.21 -10.55
N ASN A 53 7.74 -12.56 -11.12
CA ASN A 53 9.02 -12.45 -10.44
C ASN A 53 9.41 -10.97 -10.30
N LEU A 54 9.80 -10.55 -9.10
CA LEU A 54 10.21 -9.16 -8.83
C LEU A 54 11.29 -8.68 -9.80
N PHE A 55 12.25 -9.53 -10.15
CA PHE A 55 13.34 -9.18 -11.08
C PHE A 55 12.83 -8.64 -12.43
N ASP A 56 11.70 -9.15 -12.93
CA ASP A 56 11.14 -8.75 -14.24
C ASP A 56 10.50 -7.36 -14.26
N ILE A 57 10.20 -6.85 -13.07
CA ILE A 57 9.53 -5.56 -12.87
C ILE A 57 10.39 -4.59 -12.06
N LEU A 58 11.56 -5.04 -11.58
CA LEU A 58 12.45 -4.26 -10.78
C LEU A 58 13.01 -3.09 -11.61
N PRO A 59 12.92 -1.84 -11.11
CA PRO A 59 13.54 -0.70 -11.75
C PRO A 59 15.05 -0.89 -11.89
N SER A 60 15.59 -0.68 -13.09
CA SER A 60 16.98 -1.02 -13.42
C SER A 60 18.01 -0.29 -12.55
N VAL A 61 17.65 0.88 -12.03
CA VAL A 61 18.47 1.67 -11.11
C VAL A 61 18.84 0.91 -9.84
N PHE A 62 18.01 -0.04 -9.38
CA PHE A 62 18.34 -0.87 -8.21
C PHE A 62 19.51 -1.82 -8.45
N HIS A 63 19.84 -2.18 -9.70
CA HIS A 63 21.07 -2.91 -9.98
C HIS A 63 22.33 -2.07 -9.74
N SER A 64 22.22 -0.74 -9.78
CA SER A 64 23.32 0.19 -9.49
C SER A 64 23.30 0.69 -8.05
N LEU A 65 22.10 0.80 -7.46
CA LEU A 65 21.89 1.20 -6.07
C LEU A 65 22.03 0.04 -5.07
N THR A 66 22.43 -1.13 -5.52
CA THR A 66 22.65 -2.30 -4.65
C THR A 66 24.06 -2.82 -4.91
N SER A 67 24.82 -3.03 -3.84
CA SER A 67 26.22 -3.46 -3.93
C SER A 67 26.34 -4.93 -4.32
N GLY A 68 25.35 -5.75 -3.95
CA GLY A 68 25.26 -7.16 -4.33
C GLY A 68 24.60 -7.38 -5.68
N ASN A 69 24.82 -8.56 -6.25
CA ASN A 69 24.17 -8.94 -7.50
C ASN A 69 22.70 -9.27 -7.24
N ILE A 70 21.82 -8.75 -8.09
CA ILE A 70 20.40 -9.07 -8.10
C ILE A 70 20.15 -9.90 -9.35
N THR A 71 19.65 -11.12 -9.20
CA THR A 71 19.27 -11.99 -10.31
C THR A 71 17.81 -12.42 -10.20
N ARG A 72 17.33 -13.14 -11.21
CA ARG A 72 15.99 -13.70 -11.21
C ARG A 72 15.80 -14.77 -10.12
N GLU A 73 16.87 -15.49 -9.85
CA GLU A 73 16.94 -16.59 -8.87
C GLU A 73 17.20 -16.09 -7.45
N ASP A 74 17.71 -14.87 -7.29
CA ASP A 74 18.09 -14.35 -5.98
C ASP A 74 18.06 -12.81 -5.95
N THR A 75 17.13 -12.27 -5.16
CA THR A 75 17.00 -10.84 -4.86
C THR A 75 17.43 -10.49 -3.44
N SER A 76 18.06 -11.42 -2.71
CA SER A 76 18.46 -11.25 -1.30
C SER A 76 19.37 -10.04 -1.08
N ALA A 77 20.28 -9.74 -2.01
CA ALA A 77 21.13 -8.56 -1.93
C ALA A 77 20.34 -7.25 -1.78
N LEU A 78 19.20 -7.13 -2.47
CA LEU A 78 18.32 -5.96 -2.35
C LEU A 78 17.64 -5.92 -0.98
N LEU A 79 17.18 -7.07 -0.48
CA LEU A 79 16.58 -7.20 0.85
C LEU A 79 17.58 -6.88 1.97
N GLU A 80 18.82 -7.36 1.86
CA GLU A 80 19.87 -7.12 2.84
C GLU A 80 20.24 -5.64 2.93
N GLU A 81 20.37 -4.96 1.78
CA GLU A 81 20.78 -3.57 1.75
C GLU A 81 19.65 -2.59 2.12
N ARG A 82 18.42 -2.88 1.69
CA ARG A 82 17.25 -2.00 1.92
C ARG A 82 16.46 -2.36 3.16
N GLY A 83 16.62 -3.58 3.66
CA GLY A 83 15.82 -4.11 4.75
C GLY A 83 14.38 -4.43 4.32
N LYS A 84 13.68 -5.15 5.21
CA LYS A 84 12.36 -5.74 4.94
C LYS A 84 11.33 -4.73 4.42
N TYR A 85 11.20 -3.58 5.08
CA TYR A 85 10.11 -2.66 4.77
C TYR A 85 10.31 -1.94 3.43
N GLN A 86 11.51 -1.42 3.17
CA GLN A 86 11.82 -0.82 1.87
C GLN A 86 11.73 -1.84 0.74
N TYR A 87 12.16 -3.09 0.98
CA TYR A 87 12.02 -4.17 0.01
C TYR A 87 10.55 -4.44 -0.37
N GLN A 88 9.65 -4.44 0.62
CA GLN A 88 8.20 -4.55 0.37
C GLN A 88 7.65 -3.34 -0.39
N THR A 89 8.07 -2.13 -0.04
CA THR A 89 7.69 -0.91 -0.77
C THR A 89 8.15 -0.94 -2.22
N ILE A 90 9.37 -1.40 -2.49
CA ILE A 90 9.88 -1.56 -3.85
C ILE A 90 9.01 -2.52 -4.65
N LYS A 91 8.64 -3.68 -4.09
CA LYS A 91 7.72 -4.64 -4.75
C LYS A 91 6.41 -3.98 -5.14
N LYS A 92 5.77 -3.26 -4.20
CA LYS A 92 4.47 -2.62 -4.42
C LYS A 92 4.52 -1.52 -5.47
N LEU A 93 5.51 -0.62 -5.38
CA LEU A 93 5.68 0.47 -6.33
C LEU A 93 6.13 -0.02 -7.71
N ALA A 94 6.97 -1.05 -7.79
CA ALA A 94 7.42 -1.64 -9.05
C ALA A 94 6.23 -2.28 -9.79
N ALA A 95 5.38 -3.02 -9.06
CA ALA A 95 4.14 -3.56 -9.59
C ALA A 95 3.20 -2.44 -10.04
N ALA A 96 3.03 -1.39 -9.23
CA ALA A 96 2.17 -0.28 -9.59
C ALA A 96 2.66 0.49 -10.83
N ALA A 97 3.98 0.64 -11.01
CA ALA A 97 4.58 1.22 -12.19
C ALA A 97 4.37 0.34 -13.44
N LYS A 98 4.55 -0.98 -13.30
CA LYS A 98 4.53 -1.95 -14.41
C LYS A 98 3.15 -2.20 -15.00
N PHE A 99 2.17 -2.52 -14.16
CA PHE A 99 0.88 -3.03 -14.63
C PHE A 99 -0.05 -1.92 -15.11
N LYS A 100 -0.99 -2.29 -15.98
CA LYS A 100 -2.01 -1.40 -16.53
C LYS A 100 -3.34 -1.71 -15.88
N TYR A 101 -3.88 -0.74 -15.16
CA TYR A 101 -5.16 -0.83 -14.46
C TYR A 101 -5.66 0.60 -14.25
N ASP A 102 -6.95 0.77 -13.98
CA ASP A 102 -7.46 2.06 -13.52
C ASP A 102 -7.28 2.19 -11.99
N TYR A 103 -7.64 1.11 -11.30
CA TYR A 103 -7.58 0.98 -9.85
C TYR A 103 -6.80 -0.27 -9.46
N GLY A 104 -5.87 -0.12 -8.51
CA GLY A 104 -5.11 -1.20 -7.91
C GLY A 104 -5.52 -1.39 -6.46
N LEU A 105 -5.28 -2.59 -5.94
CA LEU A 105 -5.37 -2.89 -4.52
C LEU A 105 -4.07 -3.54 -4.06
N TRP A 106 -3.35 -2.88 -3.16
CA TRP A 106 -2.26 -3.50 -2.43
C TRP A 106 -2.83 -4.17 -1.19
N LEU A 107 -2.56 -5.47 -1.06
CA LEU A 107 -2.87 -6.28 0.12
C LEU A 107 -1.56 -6.76 0.72
N ASP A 108 -1.35 -6.47 2.00
CA ASP A 108 -0.23 -7.05 2.71
C ASP A 108 -0.43 -8.56 2.91
N SER A 109 0.68 -9.31 2.89
CA SER A 109 0.66 -10.78 2.93
C SER A 109 0.14 -11.37 4.25
N ASP A 110 0.03 -10.56 5.30
CA ASP A 110 -0.56 -10.92 6.58
C ASP A 110 -2.08 -10.65 6.65
N SER A 111 -2.67 -10.12 5.56
CA SER A 111 -4.11 -9.95 5.43
C SER A 111 -4.80 -11.29 5.23
N ILE A 112 -5.91 -11.50 5.93
CA ILE A 112 -6.77 -12.67 5.75
C ILE A 112 -8.23 -12.25 5.58
N ALA A 113 -8.91 -12.86 4.61
CA ALA A 113 -10.35 -12.77 4.49
C ALA A 113 -11.00 -13.61 5.60
N VAL A 114 -11.78 -13.00 6.49
CA VAL A 114 -12.46 -13.72 7.60
C VAL A 114 -13.87 -14.21 7.23
N GLN A 115 -14.47 -13.64 6.19
CA GLN A 115 -15.77 -14.03 5.65
C GLN A 115 -15.81 -13.77 4.14
N PRO A 116 -16.67 -14.47 3.36
CA PRO A 116 -16.90 -14.15 1.96
C PRO A 116 -17.34 -12.69 1.77
N PHE A 117 -16.73 -12.00 0.81
CA PHE A 117 -17.04 -10.62 0.46
C PHE A 117 -16.91 -10.40 -1.05
N SER A 118 -17.41 -9.26 -1.53
CA SER A 118 -17.32 -8.87 -2.93
C SER A 118 -16.23 -7.83 -3.11
N ILE A 119 -15.08 -8.24 -3.65
CA ILE A 119 -13.98 -7.31 -3.98
C ILE A 119 -14.43 -6.21 -4.96
N ARG A 120 -15.37 -6.53 -5.86
CA ARG A 120 -16.00 -5.56 -6.78
C ARG A 120 -16.75 -4.47 -6.02
N GLN A 121 -17.48 -4.87 -4.98
CA GLN A 121 -18.19 -3.93 -4.12
C GLN A 121 -17.21 -3.07 -3.32
N THR A 122 -16.09 -3.65 -2.86
CA THR A 122 -15.02 -2.90 -2.17
C THR A 122 -14.48 -1.79 -3.06
N PHE A 123 -14.08 -2.10 -4.30
CA PHE A 123 -13.65 -1.09 -5.28
C PHE A 123 -14.76 -0.06 -5.56
N ASN A 124 -15.97 -0.50 -5.89
CA ASN A 124 -17.08 0.41 -6.19
C ASN A 124 -17.36 1.40 -5.04
N THR A 125 -17.27 0.93 -3.79
CA THR A 125 -17.49 1.76 -2.60
C THR A 125 -16.38 2.80 -2.45
N TYR A 126 -15.12 2.38 -2.63
CA TYR A 126 -13.99 3.31 -2.56
C TYR A 126 -14.05 4.37 -3.66
N VAL A 127 -14.29 3.97 -4.91
CA VAL A 127 -14.29 4.86 -6.08
C VAL A 127 -15.34 5.96 -5.97
N GLN A 128 -16.49 5.67 -5.35
CA GLN A 128 -17.55 6.67 -5.15
C GLN A 128 -17.12 7.80 -4.20
N ALA A 129 -16.22 7.52 -3.28
CA ALA A 129 -15.88 8.46 -2.23
C ALA A 129 -14.48 8.17 -1.66
N PRO A 130 -13.41 8.34 -2.45
CA PRO A 130 -12.07 7.98 -2.03
C PRO A 130 -11.64 8.86 -0.87
N THR A 131 -11.03 8.25 0.16
CA THR A 131 -10.72 8.92 1.41
C THR A 131 -9.29 8.64 1.83
N VAL A 132 -8.58 9.71 2.20
CA VAL A 132 -7.30 9.64 2.91
C VAL A 132 -7.59 9.94 4.37
N TRP A 133 -7.27 8.98 5.23
CA TRP A 133 -7.44 9.11 6.67
C TRP A 133 -6.16 9.59 7.32
N ARG A 134 -6.30 10.54 8.24
CA ARG A 134 -5.22 11.00 9.11
C ARG A 134 -5.66 11.01 10.57
N SER A 135 -4.68 11.02 11.46
CA SER A 135 -4.88 10.98 12.90
C SER A 135 -3.85 11.85 13.61
N ARG A 136 -4.24 12.44 14.75
CA ARG A 136 -3.35 13.07 15.74
C ARG A 136 -2.96 12.08 16.84
N HIS A 137 -3.82 11.10 17.10
CA HIS A 137 -3.55 10.06 18.09
C HIS A 137 -2.44 9.14 17.62
N THR A 138 -1.72 8.56 18.59
CA THR A 138 -0.65 7.57 18.35
C THR A 138 0.42 8.02 17.33
N ASN A 139 0.65 9.33 17.25
CA ASN A 139 1.74 9.91 16.47
C ASN A 139 3.08 9.69 17.19
N HIS A 140 3.70 8.54 16.95
CA HIS A 140 5.00 8.16 17.53
C HIS A 140 6.17 8.55 16.60
N ASP A 141 7.41 8.51 17.11
CA ASP A 141 8.60 8.92 16.35
C ASP A 141 8.76 8.18 15.01
N MET A 142 8.40 6.89 14.95
CA MET A 142 8.43 6.12 13.72
C MET A 142 7.50 6.70 12.65
N MET A 143 6.26 7.05 13.01
CA MET A 143 5.29 7.63 12.07
C MET A 143 5.75 8.99 11.57
N ARG A 144 6.31 9.82 12.46
CA ARG A 144 6.93 11.09 12.07
C ARG A 144 8.11 10.90 11.13
N ALA A 145 8.94 9.88 11.34
CA ALA A 145 10.07 9.58 10.47
C ALA A 145 9.61 9.20 9.06
N ILE A 146 8.59 8.34 8.95
CA ILE A 146 7.99 7.92 7.67
C ILE A 146 7.35 9.12 6.95
N MET A 147 6.59 9.94 7.67
CA MET A 147 5.99 11.17 7.12
C MET A 147 7.06 12.16 6.66
N ARG A 148 8.15 12.35 7.43
CA ARG A 148 9.25 13.25 7.07
C ARG A 148 10.00 12.77 5.83
N ALA A 149 10.31 11.48 5.76
CA ALA A 149 10.93 10.87 4.59
C ALA A 149 10.02 11.04 3.36
N SER A 150 8.72 10.80 3.50
CA SER A 150 7.71 11.02 2.43
C SER A 150 7.66 12.48 1.98
N ALA A 151 7.66 13.44 2.92
CA ALA A 151 7.74 14.86 2.59
C ALA A 151 9.04 15.19 1.82
N GLY A 152 10.17 14.61 2.23
CA GLY A 152 11.45 14.74 1.53
C GLY A 152 11.40 14.24 0.08
N VAL A 153 10.79 13.06 -0.15
CA VAL A 153 10.55 12.54 -1.50
C VAL A 153 9.67 13.49 -2.31
N LEU A 154 8.67 14.14 -1.71
CA LEU A 154 7.83 15.14 -2.36
C LEU A 154 8.49 16.54 -2.46
N ASN A 155 9.75 16.67 -2.03
CA ASN A 155 10.52 17.91 -1.93
C ASN A 155 9.79 19.01 -1.11
N ARG A 156 9.30 18.64 0.09
CA ARG A 156 8.48 19.48 0.97
C ARG A 156 8.92 19.40 2.43
N SER A 157 8.50 20.41 3.20
CA SER A 157 8.51 20.31 4.66
C SER A 157 7.35 19.43 5.13
N ILE A 158 7.58 18.65 6.18
CA ILE A 158 6.52 17.93 6.90
C ILE A 158 5.45 18.89 7.46
N ASP A 159 5.81 20.14 7.74
CA ASP A 159 4.90 21.15 8.29
C ASP A 159 3.72 21.45 7.35
N SER A 160 3.91 21.28 6.03
CA SER A 160 2.86 21.45 5.02
C SER A 160 1.71 20.46 5.17
N PHE A 161 1.90 19.38 5.95
CA PHE A 161 0.91 18.33 6.18
C PHE A 161 0.26 18.41 7.57
N GLY A 162 0.68 19.37 8.39
CA GLY A 162 0.28 19.50 9.79
C GLY A 162 1.14 18.60 10.68
N PRO A 163 2.05 19.16 11.50
CA PRO A 163 3.07 18.38 12.22
C PRO A 163 2.50 17.39 13.25
N GLU A 164 1.28 17.65 13.72
CA GLU A 164 0.56 16.78 14.65
C GLU A 164 -0.10 15.58 13.97
N PHE A 165 -0.27 15.60 12.64
CA PHE A 165 -0.98 14.58 11.90
C PHE A 165 -0.03 13.56 11.27
N TRP A 166 -0.50 12.32 11.22
CA TRP A 166 0.08 11.26 10.39
C TRP A 166 -1.01 10.55 9.60
N ASN A 167 -0.65 9.99 8.45
CA ASN A 167 -1.58 9.23 7.61
C ASN A 167 -1.79 7.83 8.19
N LEU A 168 -3.04 7.44 8.40
CA LEU A 168 -3.33 6.10 8.89
C LEU A 168 -2.95 5.04 7.86
N GLU A 169 -2.24 4.02 8.34
CA GLU A 169 -1.94 2.82 7.58
C GLU A 169 -3.06 1.78 7.80
N SER A 170 -3.27 0.96 6.78
CA SER A 170 -4.24 -0.13 6.69
C SER A 170 -3.48 -1.34 6.14
N GLN A 171 -4.03 -2.55 6.18
CA GLN A 171 -3.44 -3.69 5.45
C GLN A 171 -3.94 -3.80 4.00
N GLU A 172 -4.94 -2.98 3.68
CA GLU A 172 -5.60 -2.90 2.38
C GLU A 172 -5.57 -1.45 1.89
N TRP A 173 -5.00 -1.22 0.70
CA TRP A 173 -4.92 0.09 0.08
C TRP A 173 -5.37 0.09 -1.36
N ILE A 174 -6.48 0.76 -1.63
CA ILE A 174 -6.93 1.03 -2.99
C ILE A 174 -6.28 2.32 -3.48
N PHE A 175 -5.71 2.27 -4.68
CA PHE A 175 -5.00 3.38 -5.31
C PHE A 175 -5.30 3.45 -6.80
N GLU A 176 -4.99 4.59 -7.41
CA GLU A 176 -5.29 4.87 -8.82
C GLU A 176 -4.01 4.94 -9.64
N LYS A 177 -4.01 4.31 -10.81
CA LYS A 177 -2.83 4.30 -11.70
C LYS A 177 -2.43 5.73 -12.08
N VAL A 178 -3.40 6.56 -12.43
CA VAL A 178 -3.18 7.96 -12.80
C VAL A 178 -2.54 8.79 -11.68
N VAL A 179 -2.82 8.48 -10.42
CA VAL A 179 -2.21 9.16 -9.26
C VAL A 179 -0.79 8.67 -9.01
N ILE A 180 -0.53 7.37 -9.19
CA ILE A 180 0.84 6.81 -9.14
C ILE A 180 1.71 7.40 -10.25
N ASP A 181 1.19 7.49 -11.47
CA ASP A 181 1.93 8.04 -12.60
C ASP A 181 2.23 9.54 -12.39
N ASP A 182 1.27 10.32 -11.88
CA ASP A 182 1.50 11.72 -11.49
C ASP A 182 2.51 11.84 -10.34
N LEU A 183 2.45 10.96 -9.33
CA LEU A 183 3.43 10.92 -8.24
C LEU A 183 4.86 10.75 -8.77
N PHE A 184 5.07 9.78 -9.67
CA PHE A 184 6.39 9.51 -10.22
C PHE A 184 6.90 10.72 -10.99
N GLN A 185 6.08 11.25 -11.90
CA GLN A 185 6.43 12.43 -12.68
C GLN A 185 6.68 13.67 -11.81
N TYR A 186 5.86 13.87 -10.77
CA TYR A 186 6.00 15.00 -9.85
C TYR A 186 7.35 14.94 -9.12
N VAL A 187 7.71 13.78 -8.56
CA VAL A 187 8.98 13.59 -7.84
C VAL A 187 10.16 13.77 -8.79
N GLU A 188 10.09 13.20 -10.00
CA GLU A 188 11.16 13.35 -10.99
C GLU A 188 11.42 14.81 -11.36
N ASN A 189 10.35 15.57 -11.59
CA ASN A 189 10.44 16.99 -11.87
C ASN A 189 10.95 17.79 -10.66
N ALA A 190 10.52 17.45 -9.45
CA ALA A 190 10.86 18.17 -8.23
C ALA A 190 12.32 18.00 -7.82
N HIS A 191 12.94 16.85 -8.13
CA HIS A 191 14.33 16.55 -7.79
C HIS A 191 15.29 16.64 -8.98
N GLY A 192 14.78 16.63 -10.22
CA GLY A 192 15.60 16.62 -11.43
C GLY A 192 16.37 15.32 -11.66
N GLN A 193 15.85 14.20 -11.14
CA GLN A 193 16.42 12.85 -11.23
C GLN A 193 15.31 11.80 -11.26
N ASP A 194 15.62 10.52 -11.47
CA ASP A 194 14.59 9.47 -11.50
C ASP A 194 13.90 9.28 -10.14
N PHE A 195 12.65 8.82 -10.16
CA PHE A 195 11.81 8.63 -8.97
C PHE A 195 12.51 7.78 -7.90
N TRP A 196 13.13 6.68 -8.30
CA TRP A 196 13.68 5.69 -7.38
C TRP A 196 14.94 6.18 -6.68
N THR A 197 15.80 6.91 -7.39
CA THR A 197 16.96 7.58 -6.77
C THR A 197 16.51 8.64 -5.77
N ALA A 198 15.48 9.44 -6.09
CA ALA A 198 14.89 10.41 -5.18
C ALA A 198 14.27 9.74 -3.94
N TRP A 199 13.51 8.66 -4.15
CA TRP A 199 12.93 7.85 -3.09
C TRP A 199 14.00 7.26 -2.17
N ALA A 200 15.02 6.63 -2.73
CA ALA A 200 16.09 5.97 -1.96
C ALA A 200 16.92 6.98 -1.15
N THR A 201 17.23 8.15 -1.74
CA THR A 201 18.06 9.18 -1.10
C THR A 201 17.32 9.90 0.03
N ASN A 202 15.99 9.93 -0.01
CA ASN A 202 15.15 10.53 1.04
C ASN A 202 14.62 9.49 2.05
N GLY A 203 15.35 8.38 2.22
CA GLY A 203 15.11 7.41 3.29
C GLY A 203 14.15 6.27 2.95
N GLY A 204 13.64 6.21 1.71
CA GLY A 204 12.79 5.12 1.23
C GLY A 204 11.51 4.92 2.06
N PRO A 205 10.63 5.92 2.16
CA PRO A 205 9.40 5.81 2.94
C PRO A 205 8.41 4.81 2.34
N PHE A 206 7.42 4.42 3.15
CA PHE A 206 6.33 3.53 2.70
C PHE A 206 5.52 4.18 1.59
N GLU A 207 5.18 3.36 0.59
CA GLU A 207 4.44 3.74 -0.60
C GLU A 207 3.11 4.41 -0.30
N ILE A 208 2.36 3.88 0.68
CA ILE A 208 1.03 4.40 0.98
C ILE A 208 1.12 5.78 1.62
N THR A 209 2.08 5.99 2.52
CA THR A 209 2.25 7.28 3.17
C THR A 209 2.68 8.33 2.14
N LEU A 210 3.60 7.98 1.25
CA LEU A 210 3.99 8.81 0.12
C LEU A 210 2.80 9.13 -0.80
N TYR A 211 2.02 8.13 -1.19
CA TYR A 211 0.82 8.29 -2.03
C TYR A 211 -0.22 9.22 -1.41
N ASN A 212 -0.54 9.02 -0.13
CA ASN A 212 -1.52 9.82 0.60
C ASN A 212 -1.05 11.27 0.80
N MET A 213 0.25 11.48 1.06
CA MET A 213 0.82 12.82 1.14
C MET A 213 0.85 13.50 -0.23
N HIS A 214 1.11 12.75 -1.30
CA HIS A 214 1.06 13.28 -2.66
C HIS A 214 -0.33 13.84 -2.95
N ILE A 215 -1.39 13.04 -2.75
CA ILE A 215 -2.78 13.49 -2.91
C ILE A 215 -3.05 14.77 -2.10
N GLN A 216 -2.67 14.79 -0.82
CA GLN A 216 -2.87 15.97 0.04
C GLN A 216 -2.19 17.22 -0.50
N SER A 217 -0.93 17.09 -0.96
CA SER A 217 -0.20 18.21 -1.54
C SER A 217 -0.84 18.72 -2.84
N ARG A 218 -1.19 17.80 -3.75
CA ARG A 218 -1.81 18.15 -5.02
C ARG A 218 -3.17 18.81 -4.83
N LYS A 219 -3.97 18.39 -3.84
CA LYS A 219 -5.22 19.09 -3.48
C LYS A 219 -5.04 20.56 -3.10
N LEU A 220 -3.87 20.95 -2.59
CA LEU A 220 -3.58 22.34 -2.23
C LEU A 220 -3.08 23.15 -3.44
N GLU A 221 -2.57 22.48 -4.47
CA GLU A 221 -1.94 23.12 -5.63
C GLU A 221 -2.79 23.16 -6.89
N THR A 222 -3.75 22.25 -7.00
CA THR A 222 -4.52 22.08 -8.22
C THR A 222 -6.00 21.88 -7.93
N THR A 223 -6.82 22.29 -8.89
CA THR A 223 -8.25 22.03 -8.94
C THR A 223 -8.60 20.84 -9.82
N ASP A 224 -7.60 20.03 -10.20
CA ASP A 224 -7.80 18.84 -11.03
C ASP A 224 -8.81 17.87 -10.37
N PRO A 225 -9.88 17.44 -11.07
CA PRO A 225 -10.82 16.42 -10.60
C PRO A 225 -10.17 15.15 -10.07
N MET A 226 -8.99 14.77 -10.59
CA MET A 226 -8.20 13.63 -10.13
C MET A 226 -7.89 13.70 -8.63
N PHE A 227 -7.56 14.88 -8.11
CA PHE A 227 -7.21 15.07 -6.70
C PHE A 227 -8.36 15.65 -5.87
N THR A 228 -9.17 16.53 -6.46
CA THR A 228 -10.24 17.21 -5.73
C THR A 228 -11.32 16.26 -5.23
N LYS A 229 -11.52 15.10 -5.87
CA LYS A 229 -12.44 14.04 -5.43
C LYS A 229 -12.09 13.36 -4.11
N TYR A 230 -10.81 13.35 -3.71
CA TYR A 230 -10.37 12.71 -2.47
C TYR A 230 -10.84 13.48 -1.23
N ARG A 231 -11.39 12.79 -0.25
CA ARG A 231 -11.71 13.38 1.05
C ARG A 231 -10.51 13.22 1.97
N ILE A 232 -10.09 14.29 2.62
CA ILE A 232 -9.06 14.22 3.68
C ILE A 232 -9.79 14.30 5.00
N MET A 233 -9.81 13.19 5.73
CA MET A 233 -10.65 13.01 6.92
C MET A 233 -9.79 12.77 8.15
N GLU A 234 -10.14 13.44 9.25
CA GLU A 234 -9.53 13.21 10.56
C GLU A 234 -10.35 12.18 11.31
N SER A 235 -9.68 11.11 11.74
CA SER A 235 -10.32 9.97 12.38
C SER A 235 -11.07 10.39 13.64
N GLU A 236 -10.48 11.31 14.42
CA GLU A 236 -11.06 11.86 15.63
C GLU A 236 -12.36 12.62 15.37
N LEU A 237 -12.38 13.48 14.36
CA LEU A 237 -13.58 14.25 14.02
C LEU A 237 -14.70 13.35 13.52
N GLU A 238 -14.38 12.28 12.78
CA GLU A 238 -15.39 11.31 12.37
C GLU A 238 -15.89 10.47 13.55
N MET A 239 -15.00 10.05 14.45
CA MET A 239 -15.37 9.33 15.67
C MET A 239 -16.28 10.18 16.59
N GLU A 240 -16.08 11.49 16.66
CA GLU A 240 -16.95 12.42 17.40
C GLU A 240 -18.39 12.42 16.90
N LYS A 241 -18.60 12.36 15.58
CA LYS A 241 -19.96 12.30 14.99
C LYS A 241 -20.77 11.09 15.45
N TYR A 242 -20.08 10.00 15.80
CA TYR A 242 -20.69 8.77 16.28
C TYR A 242 -20.61 8.61 17.81
N GLY A 243 -20.19 9.66 18.53
CA GLY A 243 -20.11 9.66 19.99
C GLY A 243 -18.99 8.79 20.57
N VAL A 244 -18.00 8.40 19.77
CA VAL A 244 -16.92 7.48 20.19
C VAL A 244 -15.80 8.22 20.95
N ASN A 245 -15.65 9.53 20.73
CA ASN A 245 -14.60 10.35 21.35
C ASN A 245 -14.95 10.96 22.71
N HIS A 246 -16.14 10.69 23.26
CA HIS A 246 -16.49 11.10 24.63
C HIS A 246 -16.32 9.90 25.58
N ASN A 247 -15.27 9.94 26.41
CA ASN A 247 -14.98 9.05 27.55
C ASN A 247 -14.24 7.73 27.29
N VAL A 248 -13.00 7.80 26.79
CA VAL A 248 -11.98 6.81 27.20
C VAL A 248 -10.81 7.55 27.83
N VAL A 249 -10.99 7.97 29.09
CA VAL A 249 -9.84 8.12 29.99
C VAL A 249 -9.34 6.70 30.20
N LEU A 250 -8.29 6.30 29.48
CA LEU A 250 -7.50 5.14 29.89
C LEU A 250 -6.92 5.51 31.25
N GLN A 251 -7.55 5.02 32.32
CA GLN A 251 -6.91 5.06 33.63
C GLN A 251 -5.55 4.36 33.48
N PRO A 252 -4.46 4.93 34.01
CA PRO A 252 -3.20 4.22 34.10
C PRO A 252 -3.48 2.90 34.82
N ILE A 253 -3.04 1.78 34.24
CA ILE A 253 -2.97 0.54 34.98
C ILE A 253 -1.93 0.79 36.08
N ASP A 254 -2.40 1.00 37.30
CA ASP A 254 -1.54 0.97 38.48
C ASP A 254 -0.91 -0.42 38.57
N ASN A 255 0.38 -0.50 38.22
CA ASN A 255 1.21 -1.69 38.43
C ASN A 255 1.57 -1.85 39.91
N ASN A 256 0.56 -1.93 40.76
CA ASN A 256 0.69 -2.31 42.16
C ASN A 256 -0.47 -3.23 42.50
N ASN A 257 -0.30 -4.54 42.25
CA ASN A 257 -0.79 -5.61 43.12
C ASN A 257 -0.23 -6.98 42.67
N ASN A 258 0.63 -7.52 43.54
CA ASN A 258 1.20 -8.88 43.65
C ASN A 258 2.33 -9.29 42.71
#